data_AF-A0A9D2RZ61-F1
#
_entry.id   AF-A0A9D2RZ61-F1
#
_cell.length_a   1.000
_cell.length_b   1.000
_cell.length_c   1.000
_cell.angle_alpha   90.00
_cell.angle_beta   90.00
_cell.angle_gamma   90.00
#
_symmetry.space_group_name_H-M   'P 1'
#
loop_
_entity.id
_entity.type
_entity.pdbx_description
1 polymer ?
#
loop_
_entity_poly.entity_id
_entity_poly.type
_entity_poly.pdbx_seq_one_letter_code
_entity_poly.pdbx_strand_id
1 'polypeptide(L)'
;MLDYTGIKCPVCGVPFRSGDDIVVCPECGAPYHRACYQEKGACIFDDLHKEGKEWKPPAPPQAPDPRAEIKDQECPVCGTLNGHSALFCNRCGASLTGEPRQYNNTAVNQGGAQGPYGGATQQGSGYGAYPPPRTGFGGTVPPFAFDPMGGVSPAEVLDTGVSFGDASKLVKQNTAYYMPVFRYMKQTGKNKFNFSAFLFSGAWMLYRKQYKYGAIVTAIMFALFIALQAVCYLVWLPMYTQLAQQAGVDLTTQAGITTEQSIVISQLLAQDPLSLFCFYLPLVIVAAMLVVMLIVGFRGNKMYMRHCIRTVRKVKATGNDGDPNNTLDARGGVNTSIAVCLFVCYMLIVNLPLWL
;
A
#
# COMPACT_ATOMS: atom_id res chain seq x y z
N MET A 1 0.25 -39.15 32.04
CA MET A 1 1.72 -39.20 31.95
C MET A 1 2.16 -37.80 31.55
N LEU A 2 3.04 -37.17 32.31
CA LEU A 2 3.57 -35.84 31.99
C LEU A 2 4.46 -35.95 30.74
N ASP A 3 4.23 -35.09 29.74
CA ASP A 3 5.05 -35.03 28.53
C ASP A 3 6.23 -34.08 28.77
N TYR A 4 7.45 -34.63 28.74
CA TYR A 4 8.69 -33.88 28.94
C TYR A 4 9.40 -33.56 27.61
N THR A 5 8.78 -33.84 26.46
CA THR A 5 9.38 -33.65 25.14
C THR A 5 9.84 -32.20 24.94
N GLY A 6 11.11 -32.02 24.52
CA GLY A 6 11.72 -30.70 24.30
C GLY A 6 12.36 -30.05 25.53
N ILE A 7 12.10 -30.55 26.75
CA ILE A 7 12.80 -30.10 27.97
C ILE A 7 14.21 -30.69 27.96
N LYS A 8 15.23 -29.89 28.34
CA LYS A 8 16.61 -30.35 28.42
C LYS A 8 16.86 -31.13 29.70
N CYS A 9 17.49 -32.30 29.58
CA CYS A 9 17.99 -33.05 30.73
C CYS A 9 19.02 -32.21 31.51
N PRO A 10 18.88 -32.04 32.83
CA PRO A 10 19.79 -31.21 33.63
C PRO A 10 21.25 -31.68 33.64
N VAL A 11 21.50 -32.96 33.35
CA VAL A 11 22.85 -33.55 33.37
C VAL A 11 23.55 -33.42 32.01
N CYS A 12 22.91 -33.83 30.92
CA CYS A 12 23.54 -33.86 29.60
C CYS A 12 23.16 -32.68 28.69
N GLY A 13 22.15 -31.88 29.05
CA GLY A 13 21.67 -30.73 28.28
C GLY A 13 20.91 -31.08 26.99
N VAL A 14 20.72 -32.37 26.69
CA VAL A 14 20.00 -32.85 25.50
C VAL A 14 18.49 -32.79 25.75
N PRO A 15 17.68 -32.26 24.80
CA PRO A 15 16.23 -32.24 24.93
C PRO A 15 15.62 -33.64 24.82
N PHE A 16 14.65 -33.96 25.69
CA PHE A 16 13.92 -35.22 25.66
C PHE A 16 13.13 -35.40 24.36
N ARG A 17 13.10 -36.62 23.84
CA ARG A 17 12.32 -37.02 22.66
C ARG A 17 11.22 -38.01 23.03
N SER A 18 10.24 -38.14 22.16
CA SER A 18 9.20 -39.16 22.27
C SER A 18 9.83 -40.56 22.25
N GLY A 19 9.68 -41.30 23.35
CA GLY A 19 10.25 -42.63 23.52
C GLY A 19 11.56 -42.68 24.34
N ASP A 20 12.07 -41.54 24.81
CA ASP A 20 13.18 -41.53 25.76
C ASP A 20 12.76 -42.16 27.09
N ASP A 21 13.67 -42.91 27.70
CA ASP A 21 13.47 -43.48 29.04
C ASP A 21 13.80 -42.41 30.10
N ILE A 22 12.73 -41.84 30.67
CA ILE A 22 12.80 -40.70 31.57
C ILE A 22 12.56 -41.16 33.01
N VAL A 23 13.47 -40.77 33.90
CA VAL A 23 13.33 -40.90 35.34
C VAL A 23 13.04 -39.53 35.92
N VAL A 24 12.02 -39.46 36.78
CA VAL A 24 11.65 -38.23 37.48
C VAL A 24 12.06 -38.39 38.94
N CYS A 25 12.77 -37.40 39.49
CA CYS A 25 13.15 -37.40 40.90
C CYS A 25 11.88 -37.35 41.78
N PRO A 26 11.72 -38.26 42.76
CA PRO A 26 10.53 -38.31 43.60
C PRO A 26 10.44 -37.15 44.61
N GLU A 27 11.55 -36.47 44.91
CA GLU A 27 11.58 -35.36 45.87
C GLU A 27 11.23 -34.02 45.24
N CYS A 28 11.87 -33.67 44.12
CA CYS A 28 11.67 -32.36 43.48
C CYS A 28 10.97 -32.40 42.12
N GLY A 29 10.69 -33.58 41.55
CA GLY A 29 10.00 -33.69 40.26
C GLY A 29 10.85 -33.38 39.01
N ALA A 30 12.16 -33.20 39.15
CA ALA A 30 13.06 -32.95 38.02
C ALA A 30 13.17 -34.18 37.08
N PRO A 31 13.02 -34.03 35.74
CA PRO A 31 13.16 -35.12 34.78
C PRO A 31 14.60 -35.32 34.30
N TYR A 32 15.02 -36.59 34.15
CA TYR A 32 16.35 -37.00 33.71
C TYR A 32 16.26 -38.16 32.70
N HIS A 33 17.26 -38.31 31.83
CA HIS A 33 17.46 -39.59 31.13
C HIS A 33 17.86 -40.65 32.18
N ARG A 34 17.30 -41.87 32.10
CA ARG A 34 17.60 -42.95 33.05
C ARG A 34 19.10 -43.17 33.24
N ALA A 35 19.85 -43.19 32.14
CA ALA A 35 21.30 -43.34 32.16
C ALA A 35 22.00 -42.20 32.93
N CYS A 36 21.56 -40.95 32.72
CA CYS A 36 22.14 -39.80 33.41
C CYS A 36 21.83 -39.79 34.92
N TYR A 37 20.64 -40.23 35.31
CA TYR A 37 20.28 -40.36 36.73
C TYR A 37 21.08 -41.46 37.42
N GLN A 38 21.28 -42.60 36.74
CA GLN A 38 22.10 -43.70 37.25
C GLN A 38 23.58 -43.34 37.35
N GLU A 39 24.12 -42.61 36.37
CA GLU A 39 25.51 -42.13 36.38
C GLU A 39 25.80 -41.23 37.59
N LYS A 40 24.87 -40.32 37.92
CA LYS A 40 25.02 -39.44 39.08
C LYS A 40 24.65 -40.10 40.40
N GLY A 41 23.92 -41.22 40.38
CA GLY A 41 23.52 -41.99 41.55
C GLY A 41 22.45 -41.33 42.43
N ALA A 42 22.24 -40.02 42.30
CA ALA A 42 21.23 -39.23 43.00
C ALA A 42 20.79 -38.02 42.15
N CYS A 43 19.74 -37.33 42.61
CA CYS A 43 19.33 -36.06 42.02
C CYS A 43 20.44 -35.02 42.17
N ILE A 44 20.71 -34.23 41.13
CA ILE A 44 21.76 -33.19 41.20
C ILE A 44 21.30 -31.91 41.92
N PHE A 45 20.03 -31.84 42.32
CA PHE A 45 19.42 -30.66 42.94
C PHE A 45 19.23 -30.82 44.46
N ASP A 46 20.29 -31.23 45.16
CA ASP A 46 20.27 -31.42 46.62
C ASP A 46 19.80 -30.17 47.38
N ASP A 47 20.10 -28.98 46.85
CA ASP A 47 19.69 -27.72 47.48
C ASP A 47 18.17 -27.47 47.35
N LEU A 48 17.54 -27.91 46.24
CA LEU A 48 16.07 -27.89 46.12
C LEU A 48 15.42 -28.85 47.14
N HIS A 49 16.08 -29.99 47.42
CA HIS A 49 15.59 -30.97 48.39
C HIS A 49 15.67 -30.42 49.82
N LYS A 50 16.79 -29.80 50.20
CA LYS A 50 16.95 -29.14 51.50
C LYS A 50 15.95 -28.01 51.73
N GLU A 51 15.59 -27.30 50.67
CA GLU A 51 14.61 -26.21 50.71
C GLU A 51 13.15 -26.67 50.56
N GLY A 52 12.90 -27.96 50.31
CA GLY A 52 11.57 -28.52 50.10
C GLY A 52 10.85 -27.96 48.87
N LYS A 53 11.60 -27.55 47.84
CA LYS A 53 11.08 -26.89 46.64
C LYS A 53 11.00 -27.82 45.44
N GLU A 54 9.95 -27.66 44.66
CA GLU A 54 9.77 -28.37 43.39
C GLU A 54 10.62 -27.73 42.27
N TRP A 55 11.16 -28.58 41.40
CA TRP A 55 11.88 -28.18 40.21
C TRP A 55 10.94 -27.55 39.18
N LYS A 56 11.36 -26.41 38.60
CA LYS A 56 10.62 -25.71 37.55
C LYS A 56 11.43 -25.70 36.25
N PRO A 57 10.79 -25.98 35.09
CA PRO A 57 11.49 -25.92 33.81
C PRO A 57 11.96 -24.48 33.52
N PRO A 58 13.14 -24.31 32.91
CA PRO A 58 13.61 -23.00 32.49
C PRO A 58 12.62 -22.39 31.48
N ALA A 59 12.40 -21.07 31.58
CA ALA A 59 11.50 -20.37 30.67
C ALA A 59 11.96 -20.58 29.20
N PRO A 60 11.05 -20.86 28.26
CA PRO A 60 11.40 -20.96 26.85
C PRO A 60 12.12 -19.68 26.40
N PRO A 61 13.15 -19.77 25.53
CA PRO A 61 13.74 -18.57 24.95
C PRO A 61 12.63 -17.73 24.30
N GLN A 62 12.51 -16.48 24.74
CA GLN A 62 11.56 -15.55 24.12
C GLN A 62 11.94 -15.38 22.65
N ALA A 63 10.97 -15.60 21.75
CA ALA A 63 11.17 -15.26 20.35
C ALA A 63 11.54 -13.78 20.25
N PRO A 64 12.56 -13.40 19.46
CA PRO A 64 12.94 -12.00 19.31
C PRO A 64 11.74 -11.18 18.84
N ASP A 65 11.54 -10.00 19.44
CA ASP A 65 10.46 -9.10 19.05
C ASP A 65 10.60 -8.69 17.57
N PRO A 66 9.65 -9.06 16.69
CA PRO A 66 9.71 -8.72 15.27
C PRO A 66 9.74 -7.20 15.00
N ARG A 67 9.37 -6.37 15.98
CA ARG A 67 9.43 -4.90 15.88
C ARG A 67 10.83 -4.34 16.11
N ALA A 68 11.70 -5.10 16.79
CA ALA A 68 13.09 -4.74 17.05
C ALA A 68 14.05 -5.26 15.98
N GLU A 69 13.54 -6.03 15.01
CA GLU A 69 14.34 -6.61 13.95
C GLU A 69 14.88 -5.55 12.99
N ILE A 70 16.19 -5.60 12.72
CA ILE A 70 16.86 -4.69 11.80
C ILE A 70 16.32 -4.98 10.39
N LYS A 71 15.72 -3.96 9.77
CA LYS A 71 15.23 -4.02 8.38
C LYS A 71 16.30 -3.51 7.42
N ASP A 72 17.12 -4.42 6.92
CA ASP A 72 18.27 -4.14 6.06
C ASP A 72 18.21 -4.88 4.70
N GLN A 73 17.26 -5.78 4.50
CA GLN A 73 17.12 -6.55 3.26
C GLN A 73 16.15 -5.88 2.26
N GLU A 74 16.68 -5.30 1.18
CA GLU A 74 15.87 -4.66 0.13
C GLU A 74 15.29 -5.69 -0.85
N CYS A 75 13.97 -5.62 -1.07
CA CYS A 75 13.30 -6.48 -2.05
C CYS A 75 13.72 -6.13 -3.48
N PRO A 76 14.22 -7.10 -4.27
CA PRO A 76 14.68 -6.83 -5.65
C PRO A 76 13.54 -6.47 -6.61
N VAL A 77 12.30 -6.82 -6.28
CA VAL A 77 11.12 -6.59 -7.13
C VAL A 77 10.49 -5.23 -6.87
N CYS A 78 10.32 -4.84 -5.59
CA CYS A 78 9.55 -3.64 -5.24
C CYS A 78 10.31 -2.59 -4.40
N GLY A 79 11.54 -2.90 -3.97
CA GLY A 79 12.39 -2.01 -3.16
C GLY A 79 11.94 -1.83 -1.71
N THR A 80 11.04 -2.69 -1.21
CA THR A 80 10.62 -2.65 0.20
C THR A 80 11.70 -3.29 1.08
N LEU A 81 12.00 -2.66 2.21
CA LEU A 81 12.90 -3.24 3.20
C LEU A 81 12.18 -4.20 4.13
N ASN A 82 12.79 -5.36 4.27
CA ASN A 82 12.32 -6.45 5.08
C ASN A 82 13.33 -6.70 6.20
N GLY A 83 12.86 -7.38 7.26
CA GLY A 83 13.75 -7.82 8.35
C GLY A 83 14.84 -8.73 7.81
N HIS A 84 15.99 -8.73 8.46
CA HIS A 84 17.14 -9.55 8.08
C HIS A 84 16.80 -11.06 7.95
N SER A 85 15.84 -11.56 8.73
CA SER A 85 15.37 -12.95 8.68
C SER A 85 14.21 -13.20 7.71
N ALA A 86 13.74 -12.18 6.98
CA ALA A 86 12.59 -12.30 6.11
C ALA A 86 12.92 -13.12 4.84
N LEU A 87 12.20 -14.22 4.64
CA LEU A 87 12.34 -15.04 3.44
C LEU A 87 11.57 -14.47 2.24
N PHE A 88 10.49 -13.75 2.51
CA PHE A 88 9.60 -13.17 1.52
C PHE A 88 9.35 -11.69 1.81
N CYS A 89 9.16 -10.92 0.74
CA CYS A 89 8.82 -9.51 0.83
C CYS A 89 7.44 -9.34 1.47
N ASN A 90 7.38 -8.61 2.57
CA ASN A 90 6.14 -8.30 3.30
C ASN A 90 5.12 -7.49 2.47
N ARG A 91 5.56 -6.88 1.36
CA ARG A 91 4.73 -6.03 0.50
C ARG A 91 4.28 -6.72 -0.78
N CYS A 92 5.18 -7.42 -1.47
CA CYS A 92 4.89 -7.99 -2.79
C CYS A 92 5.03 -9.51 -2.85
N GLY A 93 5.39 -10.17 -1.74
CA GLY A 93 5.55 -11.62 -1.66
C GLY A 93 6.77 -12.19 -2.40
N ALA A 94 7.59 -11.35 -3.04
CA ALA A 94 8.77 -11.81 -3.76
C ALA A 94 9.80 -12.43 -2.80
N SER A 95 10.42 -13.54 -3.22
CA SER A 95 11.51 -14.18 -2.47
C SER A 95 12.68 -13.21 -2.29
N LEU A 96 13.25 -13.20 -1.09
CA LEU A 96 14.40 -12.37 -0.73
C LEU A 96 15.70 -13.20 -0.61
N THR A 97 15.59 -14.53 -0.63
CA THR A 97 16.73 -15.46 -0.47
C THR A 97 17.53 -15.71 -1.75
N GLY A 98 17.28 -14.94 -2.82
CA GLY A 98 18.14 -14.92 -4.00
C GLY A 98 18.00 -16.11 -4.96
N GLU A 99 17.23 -17.15 -4.64
CA GLU A 99 16.89 -18.22 -5.60
C GLU A 99 15.51 -17.96 -6.24
N PRO A 100 15.46 -17.48 -7.50
CA PRO A 100 14.21 -17.03 -8.13
C PRO A 100 13.29 -18.19 -8.56
N ARG A 101 13.67 -19.46 -8.36
CA ARG A 101 13.00 -20.59 -9.03
C ARG A 101 12.30 -21.57 -8.12
N GLN A 102 12.68 -21.72 -6.85
CA GLN A 102 12.08 -22.79 -6.02
C GLN A 102 10.82 -22.34 -5.26
N TYR A 103 10.59 -21.03 -5.13
CA TYR A 103 9.43 -20.46 -4.42
C TYR A 103 8.67 -19.42 -5.24
N ASN A 104 8.72 -19.53 -6.58
CA ASN A 104 7.74 -18.83 -7.40
C ASN A 104 6.40 -19.55 -7.24
N ASN A 105 5.48 -18.97 -6.48
CA ASN A 105 4.06 -19.28 -6.58
C ASN A 105 3.50 -18.76 -7.92
N THR A 106 4.09 -19.19 -9.04
CA THR A 106 3.38 -19.24 -10.30
C THR A 106 2.52 -20.48 -10.25
N ALA A 107 1.23 -20.32 -9.96
CA ALA A 107 0.23 -21.34 -10.23
C ALA A 107 0.25 -21.61 -11.74
N VAL A 108 1.14 -22.49 -12.19
CA VAL A 108 1.11 -23.06 -13.53
C VAL A 108 0.02 -24.11 -13.51
N ASN A 109 -1.12 -23.71 -14.04
CA ASN A 109 -2.23 -24.58 -14.36
C ASN A 109 -1.78 -25.52 -15.51
N GLN A 110 -1.14 -26.64 -15.18
CA GLN A 110 -0.93 -27.75 -16.10
C GLN A 110 -1.58 -28.99 -15.51
N GLY A 111 -2.76 -29.29 -16.05
CA GLY A 111 -3.48 -30.51 -15.75
C GLY A 111 -2.81 -31.74 -16.39
N GLY A 112 -3.07 -32.89 -15.78
CA GLY A 112 -3.00 -34.19 -16.43
C GLY A 112 -1.84 -35.09 -16.01
N ALA A 113 -2.02 -35.84 -14.91
CA ALA A 113 -1.55 -37.23 -14.80
C ALA A 113 -2.27 -37.92 -13.62
N GLN A 114 -3.13 -38.88 -13.95
CA GLN A 114 -3.85 -39.76 -13.03
C GLN A 114 -2.92 -40.83 -12.42
N GLY A 115 -3.15 -41.18 -11.16
CA GLY A 115 -2.67 -42.39 -10.49
C GLY A 115 -3.64 -42.82 -9.38
N PRO A 116 -3.77 -44.12 -9.06
CA PRO A 116 -5.07 -44.76 -8.79
C PRO A 116 -5.34 -45.07 -7.31
N TYR A 117 -6.62 -45.37 -7.02
CA TYR A 117 -7.29 -45.73 -5.75
C TYR A 117 -8.04 -44.58 -5.04
N GLY A 118 -9.37 -44.60 -5.21
CA GLY A 118 -10.34 -43.77 -4.49
C GLY A 118 -10.72 -44.36 -3.12
N GLY A 119 -11.53 -43.71 -2.29
CA GLY A 119 -12.22 -42.43 -2.42
C GLY A 119 -12.92 -42.07 -1.12
N ALA A 120 -13.41 -40.83 -1.01
CA ALA A 120 -14.65 -40.44 -0.32
C ALA A 120 -14.79 -38.92 -0.38
N THR A 121 -15.91 -38.47 -0.93
CA THR A 121 -16.38 -37.09 -1.05
C THR A 121 -16.42 -36.36 0.29
N GLN A 122 -15.73 -35.22 0.38
CA GLN A 122 -16.17 -34.11 1.22
C GLN A 122 -15.91 -32.77 0.53
N GLN A 123 -16.98 -32.00 0.44
CA GLN A 123 -17.12 -30.72 -0.24
C GLN A 123 -16.49 -29.63 0.65
N GLY A 124 -15.43 -28.96 0.17
CA GLY A 124 -14.81 -27.86 0.91
C GLY A 124 -13.51 -27.36 0.29
N SER A 125 -13.61 -26.21 -0.39
CA SER A 125 -12.57 -25.29 -0.88
C SER A 125 -11.09 -25.69 -0.67
N GLY A 126 -10.46 -26.15 -1.75
CA GLY A 126 -9.02 -26.36 -1.84
C GLY A 126 -8.24 -25.05 -1.97
N TYR A 127 -7.63 -24.63 -0.87
CA TYR A 127 -6.32 -23.98 -0.86
C TYR A 127 -5.45 -24.79 0.08
N GLY A 128 -4.31 -25.29 -0.40
CA GLY A 128 -3.36 -26.08 0.38
C GLY A 128 -2.94 -25.31 1.63
N ALA A 129 -3.48 -25.71 2.77
CA ALA A 129 -3.23 -25.10 4.06
C ALA A 129 -1.87 -25.57 4.59
N TYR A 130 -0.82 -24.77 4.36
CA TYR A 130 0.28 -24.77 5.31
C TYR A 130 -0.26 -24.14 6.61
N PRO A 131 -0.18 -24.83 7.76
CA PRO A 131 -0.59 -24.22 9.01
C PRO A 131 0.29 -22.97 9.25
N PRO A 132 -0.30 -21.80 9.54
CA PRO A 132 0.50 -20.62 9.86
C PRO A 132 1.40 -20.95 11.05
N PRO A 133 2.65 -20.47 11.09
CA PRO A 133 3.52 -20.66 12.24
C PRO A 133 2.78 -20.18 13.49
N ARG A 134 2.50 -21.09 14.43
CA ARG A 134 1.94 -20.69 15.73
C ARG A 134 3.10 -20.24 16.60
N THR A 135 2.95 -19.08 17.26
CA THR A 135 3.83 -18.78 18.38
C THR A 135 3.51 -19.76 19.52
N GLY A 136 4.47 -20.02 20.41
CA GLY A 136 4.33 -20.94 21.55
C GLY A 136 3.22 -20.59 22.56
N PHE A 137 2.42 -19.56 22.28
CA PHE A 137 1.25 -19.12 23.05
C PHE A 137 -0.04 -19.11 22.21
N GLY A 138 -0.15 -20.01 21.23
CA GLY A 138 -1.43 -20.28 20.54
C GLY A 138 -1.98 -19.14 19.66
N GLY A 139 -1.20 -18.08 19.45
CA GLY A 139 -1.55 -16.99 18.53
C GLY A 139 -1.08 -17.29 17.11
N THR A 140 -1.97 -17.09 16.14
CA THR A 140 -1.58 -17.00 14.72
C THR A 140 -0.79 -15.71 14.52
N VAL A 141 0.47 -15.79 14.08
CA VAL A 141 1.11 -14.60 13.47
C VAL A 141 0.32 -14.28 12.20
N PRO A 142 -0.23 -13.06 12.06
CA PRO A 142 -0.80 -12.65 10.80
C PRO A 142 0.29 -12.79 9.73
N PRO A 143 0.00 -13.39 8.56
CA PRO A 143 0.99 -13.56 7.49
C PRO A 143 1.55 -12.23 6.96
N PHE A 144 1.02 -11.09 7.43
CA PHE A 144 1.47 -9.74 7.14
C PHE A 144 1.57 -8.95 8.44
N ALA A 145 2.79 -8.66 8.89
CA ALA A 145 3.00 -7.69 9.95
C ALA A 145 2.53 -6.31 9.45
N PHE A 146 1.58 -5.68 10.16
CA PHE A 146 1.14 -4.33 9.83
C PHE A 146 2.32 -3.36 10.00
N ASP A 147 2.84 -2.85 8.87
CA ASP A 147 3.93 -1.88 8.84
C ASP A 147 3.41 -0.52 8.34
N PRO A 148 3.07 0.41 9.26
CA PRO A 148 2.58 1.74 8.90
C PRO A 148 3.56 2.52 8.01
N MET A 149 4.85 2.23 8.08
CA MET A 149 5.91 2.95 7.36
C MET A 149 6.38 2.20 6.10
N GLY A 150 5.78 1.05 5.78
CA GLY A 150 6.09 0.28 4.58
C GLY A 150 7.57 -0.12 4.46
N GLY A 151 8.22 -0.44 5.58
CA GLY A 151 9.62 -0.85 5.64
C GLY A 151 10.62 0.29 5.92
N VAL A 152 10.16 1.54 6.01
CA VAL A 152 11.05 2.69 6.26
C VAL A 152 11.17 2.98 7.76
N SER A 153 12.40 3.08 8.25
CA SER A 153 12.64 3.44 9.66
C SER A 153 12.23 4.88 9.94
N PRO A 154 11.42 5.15 11.00
CA PRO A 154 11.09 6.52 11.40
C PRO A 154 12.31 7.39 11.75
N ALA A 155 13.40 6.78 12.22
CA ALA A 155 14.63 7.47 12.57
C ALA A 155 15.49 7.82 11.34
N GLU A 156 15.21 7.23 10.18
CA GLU A 156 15.94 7.53 8.96
C GLU A 156 15.74 9.02 8.58
N VAL A 157 16.83 9.67 8.18
CA VAL A 157 16.80 11.07 7.73
C VAL A 157 16.16 11.13 6.35
N LEU A 158 15.12 11.94 6.15
CA LEU A 158 14.53 12.19 4.84
C LEU A 158 15.27 13.32 4.09
N ASP A 159 15.56 14.41 4.78
CA ASP A 159 16.28 15.59 4.28
C ASP A 159 16.93 16.33 5.48
N THR A 160 17.79 17.33 5.25
CA THR A 160 18.47 18.09 6.31
C THR A 160 17.46 18.58 7.35
N GLY A 161 17.60 18.09 8.59
CA GLY A 161 16.74 18.44 9.74
C GLY A 161 15.35 17.76 9.76
N VAL A 162 15.07 16.81 8.87
CA VAL A 162 13.75 16.15 8.72
C VAL A 162 13.92 14.63 8.65
N SER A 163 13.29 13.89 9.56
CA SER A 163 13.24 12.41 9.50
C SER A 163 12.00 11.92 8.74
N PHE A 164 11.99 10.63 8.38
CA PHE A 164 10.78 9.97 7.87
C PHE A 164 9.67 9.94 8.92
N GLY A 165 10.00 9.85 10.21
CA GLY A 165 9.04 9.96 11.30
C GLY A 165 8.37 11.34 11.38
N ASP A 166 9.11 12.42 11.10
CA ASP A 166 8.51 13.76 11.04
C ASP A 166 7.55 13.90 9.85
N ALA A 167 7.97 13.38 8.69
CA ALA A 167 7.17 13.43 7.48
C ALA A 167 5.90 12.58 7.59
N SER A 168 5.95 11.42 8.26
CA SER A 168 4.80 10.53 8.43
C SER A 168 3.68 11.17 9.25
N LYS A 169 3.99 12.03 10.23
CA LYS A 169 3.01 12.83 11.00
C LYS A 169 2.23 13.80 10.12
N LEU A 170 2.85 14.32 9.08
CA LEU A 170 2.15 15.13 8.07
C LEU A 170 1.34 14.26 7.11
N VAL A 171 1.87 13.11 6.70
CA VAL A 171 1.19 12.23 5.75
C VAL A 171 -0.06 11.59 6.35
N LYS A 172 0.04 11.08 7.58
CA LYS A 172 -0.94 10.30 8.36
C LYS A 172 -1.57 9.13 7.62
N GLN A 173 -2.40 9.44 6.64
CA GLN A 173 -3.12 8.46 5.84
C GLN A 173 -2.27 8.02 4.66
N ASN A 174 -2.16 6.70 4.47
CA ASN A 174 -1.40 6.06 3.40
C ASN A 174 0.13 6.22 3.51
N THR A 175 0.66 6.22 4.74
CA THR A 175 2.10 6.24 5.03
C THR A 175 2.82 5.02 4.43
N ALA A 176 2.19 3.85 4.40
CA ALA A 176 2.74 2.64 3.77
C ALA A 176 3.02 2.80 2.26
N TYR A 177 2.35 3.74 1.59
CA TYR A 177 2.67 4.13 0.21
C TYR A 177 3.74 5.23 0.18
N TYR A 178 3.52 6.35 0.88
CA TYR A 178 4.34 7.54 0.70
C TYR A 178 5.75 7.38 1.27
N MET A 179 5.95 6.67 2.39
CA MET A 179 7.27 6.55 3.00
C MET A 179 8.25 5.81 2.08
N PRO A 180 7.91 4.63 1.51
CA PRO A 180 8.79 3.98 0.54
C PRO A 180 8.99 4.80 -0.74
N VAL A 181 7.95 5.51 -1.20
CA VAL A 181 8.05 6.37 -2.39
C VAL A 181 9.01 7.54 -2.14
N PHE A 182 8.93 8.18 -0.98
CA PHE A 182 9.83 9.27 -0.59
C PHE A 182 11.26 8.76 -0.46
N ARG A 183 11.47 7.58 0.13
CA ARG A 183 12.78 6.94 0.22
C ARG A 183 13.36 6.62 -1.15
N TYR A 184 12.58 6.01 -2.05
CA TYR A 184 13.01 5.76 -3.42
C TYR A 184 13.42 7.06 -4.14
N MET A 185 12.61 8.13 -4.02
CA MET A 185 12.93 9.42 -4.65
C MET A 185 14.19 10.06 -4.06
N LYS A 186 14.43 9.89 -2.75
CA LYS A 186 15.66 10.35 -2.07
C LYS A 186 16.89 9.58 -2.58
N GLN A 187 16.82 8.26 -2.67
CA GLN A 187 17.94 7.40 -3.06
C GLN A 187 18.28 7.51 -4.55
N THR A 188 17.27 7.56 -5.42
CA THR A 188 17.47 7.47 -6.88
C THR A 188 17.39 8.81 -7.60
N GLY A 189 16.85 9.86 -6.96
CA GLY A 189 16.51 11.12 -7.60
C GLY A 189 15.36 11.05 -8.61
N LYS A 190 14.83 9.86 -8.91
CA LYS A 190 13.76 9.61 -9.88
C LYS A 190 12.40 9.70 -9.24
N ASN A 191 11.42 10.24 -9.96
CA ASN A 191 10.04 10.32 -9.47
C ASN A 191 9.28 9.00 -9.74
N LYS A 192 8.30 8.69 -8.89
CA LYS A 192 7.27 7.68 -9.18
C LYS A 192 5.96 8.35 -9.58
N PHE A 193 5.31 7.79 -10.61
CA PHE A 193 3.99 8.24 -11.05
C PHE A 193 2.97 8.11 -9.92
N ASN A 194 2.12 9.13 -9.77
CA ASN A 194 1.04 9.16 -8.79
C ASN A 194 -0.30 9.17 -9.54
N PHE A 195 -0.99 8.04 -9.53
CA PHE A 195 -2.27 7.87 -10.22
C PHE A 195 -3.38 8.77 -9.66
N SER A 196 -3.45 8.94 -8.33
CA SER A 196 -4.45 9.83 -7.73
C SER A 196 -4.19 11.30 -8.08
N ALA A 197 -2.93 11.71 -8.12
CA ALA A 197 -2.56 13.06 -8.55
C ALA A 197 -2.82 13.26 -10.05
N PHE A 198 -2.63 12.25 -10.88
CA PHE A 198 -3.01 12.30 -12.29
C PHE A 198 -4.51 12.53 -12.46
N LEU A 199 -5.33 11.65 -11.87
CA LEU A 199 -6.77 11.67 -12.06
C LEU A 199 -7.44 12.91 -11.44
N PHE A 200 -6.99 13.32 -10.26
CA PHE A 200 -7.63 14.39 -9.48
C PHE A 200 -6.80 15.68 -9.40
N SER A 201 -5.67 15.77 -10.10
CA SER A 201 -4.85 16.97 -10.30
C SER A 201 -4.81 17.94 -9.10
N GLY A 202 -5.41 19.13 -9.24
CA GLY A 202 -5.43 20.15 -8.19
C GLY A 202 -6.27 19.74 -6.97
N ALA A 203 -7.35 18.98 -7.16
CA ALA A 203 -8.18 18.46 -6.07
C ALA A 203 -7.38 17.53 -5.15
N TRP A 204 -6.55 16.63 -5.71
CA TRP A 204 -5.65 15.79 -4.91
C TRP A 204 -4.64 16.62 -4.11
N MET A 205 -4.08 17.67 -4.72
CA MET A 205 -3.14 18.57 -4.03
C MET A 205 -3.81 19.29 -2.86
N LEU A 206 -5.02 19.83 -3.07
CA LEU A 206 -5.80 20.52 -2.04
C LEU A 206 -6.22 19.57 -0.91
N TYR A 207 -6.67 18.37 -1.26
CA TYR A 207 -6.99 17.29 -0.32
C TYR A 207 -5.78 16.95 0.56
N ARG A 208 -4.57 16.91 -0.01
CA ARG A 208 -3.30 16.71 0.72
C ARG A 208 -2.69 18.02 1.27
N LYS A 209 -3.50 19.08 1.41
CA LYS A 209 -3.15 20.37 2.03
C LYS A 209 -2.02 21.16 1.33
N GLN A 210 -1.72 20.85 0.07
CA GLN A 210 -0.77 21.60 -0.77
C GLN A 210 -1.41 22.86 -1.36
N TYR A 211 -1.98 23.73 -0.52
CA TYR A 211 -2.92 24.80 -0.94
C TYR A 211 -2.40 25.73 -2.03
N LYS A 212 -1.13 26.15 -1.97
CA LYS A 212 -0.56 27.09 -2.95
C LYS A 212 -0.60 26.54 -4.37
N TYR A 213 -0.03 25.36 -4.60
CA TYR A 213 -0.01 24.74 -5.93
C TYR A 213 -1.36 24.12 -6.28
N GLY A 214 -2.06 23.57 -5.29
CA GLY A 214 -3.41 23.03 -5.49
C GLY A 214 -4.38 24.08 -6.01
N ALA A 215 -4.39 25.30 -5.46
CA ALA A 215 -5.26 26.37 -5.94
C ALA A 215 -4.96 26.75 -7.40
N ILE A 216 -3.68 26.88 -7.76
CA ILE A 216 -3.26 27.23 -9.13
C ILE A 216 -3.69 26.13 -10.12
N VAL A 217 -3.36 24.86 -9.83
CA VAL A 217 -3.69 23.75 -10.72
C VAL A 217 -5.21 23.56 -10.83
N THR A 218 -5.94 23.69 -9.73
CA THR A 218 -7.41 23.62 -9.76
C THR A 218 -7.99 24.75 -10.58
N ALA A 219 -7.51 25.99 -10.44
CA ALA A 219 -7.99 27.13 -11.23
C ALA A 219 -7.74 26.92 -12.74
N ILE A 220 -6.58 26.40 -13.12
CA ILE A 220 -6.27 26.07 -14.52
C ILE A 220 -7.21 24.99 -15.05
N MET A 221 -7.37 23.88 -14.32
CA MET A 221 -8.27 22.79 -14.72
C MET A 221 -9.72 23.26 -14.82
N PHE A 222 -10.14 24.12 -13.90
CA PHE A 222 -11.49 24.68 -13.88
C PHE A 222 -11.74 25.63 -15.05
N ALA A 223 -10.78 26.51 -15.36
CA ALA A 223 -10.86 27.40 -16.51
C ALA A 223 -10.92 26.61 -17.83
N LEU A 224 -10.11 25.56 -17.98
CA LEU A 224 -10.16 24.67 -19.14
C LEU A 224 -11.49 23.93 -19.23
N PHE A 225 -12.04 23.49 -18.10
CA PHE A 225 -13.34 22.82 -18.06
C PHE A 225 -14.49 23.76 -18.45
N ILE A 226 -14.51 25.00 -17.93
CA ILE A 226 -15.48 26.02 -18.34
C ILE A 226 -15.33 26.34 -19.83
N ALA A 227 -14.10 26.49 -20.33
CA ALA A 227 -13.85 26.71 -21.75
C ALA A 227 -14.37 25.54 -22.60
N LEU A 228 -14.18 24.29 -22.16
CA LEU A 228 -14.73 23.11 -22.83
C LEU A 228 -16.26 23.16 -22.88
N GLN A 229 -16.93 23.45 -21.76
CA GLN A 229 -18.39 23.57 -21.73
C GLN A 229 -18.85 24.70 -22.65
N ALA A 230 -18.25 25.89 -22.55
CA ALA A 230 -18.60 27.03 -23.39
C ALA A 230 -18.42 26.72 -24.89
N VAL A 231 -17.31 26.07 -25.29
CA VAL A 231 -17.10 25.66 -26.68
C VAL A 231 -18.13 24.63 -27.11
N CYS A 232 -18.42 23.61 -26.29
CA CYS A 232 -19.42 22.59 -26.64
C CYS A 232 -20.81 23.22 -26.87
N TYR A 233 -21.26 24.10 -25.97
CA TYR A 233 -22.61 24.66 -26.03
C TYR A 233 -22.76 25.85 -26.97
N LEU A 234 -21.79 26.77 -27.00
CA LEU A 234 -21.91 28.02 -27.76
C LEU A 234 -21.34 27.92 -29.18
N VAL A 235 -20.48 26.95 -29.46
CA VAL A 235 -19.79 26.82 -30.75
C VAL A 235 -20.12 25.49 -31.42
N TRP A 236 -19.76 24.38 -30.78
CA TRP A 236 -19.84 23.06 -31.39
C TRP A 236 -21.27 22.64 -31.67
N LEU A 237 -22.17 22.75 -30.68
CA LEU A 237 -23.58 22.37 -30.82
C LEU A 237 -24.32 23.14 -31.92
N PRO A 238 -24.35 24.50 -31.95
CA PRO A 238 -25.08 25.22 -32.99
C PRO A 238 -24.48 25.02 -34.39
N MET A 239 -23.16 24.91 -34.50
CA MET A 239 -22.50 24.59 -35.77
C MET A 239 -22.90 23.18 -36.24
N TYR A 240 -22.85 22.19 -35.36
CA TYR A 240 -23.19 20.80 -35.70
C TYR A 240 -24.66 20.64 -36.09
N THR A 241 -25.60 21.31 -35.39
CA THR A 241 -27.03 21.25 -35.73
C THR A 241 -27.32 21.88 -37.09
N GLN A 242 -26.65 22.97 -37.45
CA GLN A 242 -26.76 23.57 -38.78
C GLN A 242 -26.27 22.62 -39.88
N LEU A 243 -25.10 21.99 -39.68
CA LEU A 243 -24.57 21.00 -40.63
C LEU A 243 -25.48 19.77 -40.74
N ALA A 244 -26.04 19.30 -39.62
CA ALA A 244 -26.97 18.18 -39.60
C ALA A 244 -28.27 18.50 -40.37
N GLN A 245 -28.84 19.69 -40.19
CA GLN A 245 -30.01 20.13 -40.95
C GLN A 245 -29.73 20.23 -42.45
N GLN A 246 -28.55 20.74 -42.83
CA GLN A 246 -28.11 20.79 -44.24
C GLN A 246 -27.94 19.39 -44.85
N ALA A 247 -27.54 18.40 -44.03
CA ALA A 247 -27.48 17.00 -44.43
C ALA A 247 -28.85 16.30 -44.43
N GLY A 248 -29.95 17.02 -44.19
CA GLY A 248 -31.30 16.47 -44.18
C GLY A 248 -31.65 15.69 -42.91
N VAL A 249 -30.95 15.92 -41.80
CA VAL A 249 -31.29 15.33 -40.50
C VAL A 249 -32.49 16.07 -39.91
N ASP A 250 -33.58 15.35 -39.64
CA ASP A 250 -34.71 15.88 -38.90
C ASP A 250 -34.47 15.78 -37.38
N LEU A 251 -34.06 16.90 -36.79
CA LEU A 251 -33.77 17.03 -35.36
C LEU A 251 -35.02 16.91 -34.46
N THR A 252 -36.23 16.90 -35.02
CA THR A 252 -37.48 16.70 -34.24
C THR A 252 -37.78 15.22 -34.00
N THR A 253 -37.22 14.36 -34.84
CA THR A 253 -37.34 12.91 -34.68
C THR A 253 -36.25 12.40 -33.76
N GLN A 254 -36.57 11.47 -32.85
CA GLN A 254 -35.55 10.72 -32.08
C GLN A 254 -34.84 9.66 -32.94
N ALA A 255 -34.91 9.77 -34.27
CA ALA A 255 -34.20 8.89 -35.17
C ALA A 255 -32.70 9.23 -35.13
N GLY A 256 -31.86 8.20 -35.09
CA GLY A 256 -30.41 8.38 -35.19
C GLY A 256 -29.99 8.87 -36.58
N ILE A 257 -28.81 9.45 -36.67
CA ILE A 257 -28.22 9.90 -37.94
C ILE A 257 -27.85 8.69 -38.79
N THR A 258 -28.28 8.66 -40.05
CA THR A 258 -27.94 7.57 -40.98
C THR A 258 -26.50 7.68 -41.47
N THR A 259 -25.95 6.57 -41.98
CA THR A 259 -24.59 6.57 -42.55
C THR A 259 -24.45 7.58 -43.69
N GLU A 260 -25.45 7.72 -44.56
CA GLU A 260 -25.44 8.68 -45.67
C GLU A 260 -25.41 10.13 -45.16
N GLN A 261 -26.26 10.47 -44.19
CA GLN A 261 -26.25 11.79 -43.55
C GLN A 261 -24.91 12.10 -42.88
N SER A 262 -24.27 11.11 -42.25
CA SER A 262 -22.95 11.28 -41.61
C SER A 262 -21.83 11.59 -42.62
N ILE A 263 -21.90 11.00 -43.82
CA ILE A 263 -20.96 11.28 -44.93
C ILE A 263 -21.16 12.71 -45.43
N VAL A 264 -22.41 13.16 -45.62
CA VAL A 264 -22.71 14.53 -46.04
C VAL A 264 -22.23 15.55 -45.01
N ILE A 265 -22.49 15.32 -43.71
CA ILE A 265 -21.97 16.19 -42.64
C ILE A 265 -20.44 16.27 -42.70
N SER A 266 -19.76 15.14 -42.91
CA SER A 266 -18.30 15.10 -43.00
C SER A 266 -17.78 15.87 -44.22
N GLN A 267 -18.48 15.81 -45.35
CA GLN A 267 -18.14 16.56 -46.56
C GLN A 267 -18.35 18.07 -46.37
N LEU A 268 -19.47 18.49 -45.78
CA LEU A 268 -19.76 19.89 -45.47
C LEU A 268 -18.74 20.46 -44.48
N LEU A 269 -18.38 19.68 -43.46
CA LEU A 269 -17.35 20.06 -42.49
C LEU A 269 -15.98 20.26 -43.16
N ALA A 270 -15.63 19.44 -44.14
CA ALA A 270 -14.35 19.54 -44.85
C ALA A 270 -14.29 20.74 -45.82
N GLN A 271 -15.42 21.32 -46.21
CA GLN A 271 -15.47 22.48 -47.12
C GLN A 271 -15.13 23.80 -46.42
N ASP A 272 -15.40 23.92 -45.12
CA ASP A 272 -15.11 25.11 -44.33
C ASP A 272 -14.03 24.85 -43.27
N PRO A 273 -12.81 25.39 -43.44
CA PRO A 273 -11.72 25.24 -42.47
C PRO A 273 -12.07 25.71 -41.06
N LEU A 274 -12.93 26.74 -40.92
CA LEU A 274 -13.32 27.24 -39.61
C LEU A 274 -14.22 26.24 -38.88
N SER A 275 -15.24 25.70 -39.54
CA SER A 275 -16.09 24.64 -38.99
C SER A 275 -15.27 23.41 -38.62
N LEU A 276 -14.32 23.00 -39.46
CA LEU A 276 -13.40 21.90 -39.15
C LEU A 276 -12.58 22.17 -37.87
N PHE A 277 -12.04 23.38 -37.72
CA PHE A 277 -11.33 23.78 -36.52
C PHE A 277 -12.24 23.76 -35.28
N CYS A 278 -13.43 24.35 -35.36
CA CYS A 278 -14.42 24.39 -34.27
C CYS A 278 -14.87 22.98 -33.86
N PHE A 279 -14.96 22.04 -34.82
CA PHE A 279 -15.30 20.64 -34.54
C PHE A 279 -14.25 19.94 -33.69
N TYR A 280 -12.96 20.18 -33.94
CA TYR A 280 -11.85 19.58 -33.18
C TYR A 280 -11.43 20.39 -31.95
N LEU A 281 -11.90 21.62 -31.78
CA LEU A 281 -11.55 22.48 -30.64
C LEU A 281 -11.82 21.83 -29.26
N PRO A 282 -12.96 21.15 -29.01
CA PRO A 282 -13.16 20.41 -27.76
C PRO A 282 -12.06 19.38 -27.48
N LEU A 283 -11.61 18.65 -28.51
CA LEU A 283 -10.54 17.65 -28.38
C LEU A 283 -9.21 18.31 -27.98
N VAL A 284 -8.90 19.49 -28.54
CA VAL A 284 -7.70 20.26 -28.19
C VAL A 284 -7.75 20.68 -26.72
N ILE A 285 -8.90 21.13 -26.21
CA ILE A 285 -9.06 21.51 -24.79
C ILE A 285 -8.91 20.29 -23.88
N VAL A 286 -9.51 19.15 -24.23
CA VAL A 286 -9.36 17.89 -23.48
C VAL A 286 -7.89 17.42 -23.49
N ALA A 287 -7.19 17.54 -24.62
CA ALA A 287 -5.77 17.24 -24.69
C ALA A 287 -4.94 18.16 -23.79
N ALA A 288 -5.26 19.45 -23.73
CA ALA A 288 -4.60 20.39 -22.81
C ALA A 288 -4.85 20.01 -21.34
N MET A 289 -6.08 19.59 -20.98
CA MET A 289 -6.38 19.06 -19.65
C MET A 289 -5.55 17.80 -19.34
N LEU A 290 -5.45 16.87 -20.30
CA LEU A 290 -4.65 15.65 -20.16
C LEU A 290 -3.16 15.98 -19.95
N VAL A 291 -2.61 16.98 -20.63
CA VAL A 291 -1.23 17.44 -20.42
C VAL A 291 -1.03 17.91 -18.98
N VAL A 292 -1.95 18.71 -18.44
CA VAL A 292 -1.91 19.14 -17.03
C VAL A 292 -1.94 17.92 -16.10
N MET A 293 -2.86 16.97 -16.34
CA MET A 293 -2.98 15.75 -15.55
C MET A 293 -1.70 14.91 -15.58
N LEU A 294 -1.07 14.74 -16.74
CA LEU A 294 0.19 14.00 -16.88
C LEU A 294 1.31 14.68 -16.12
N ILE A 295 1.48 16.00 -16.26
CA ILE A 295 2.50 16.77 -15.54
C ILE A 295 2.32 16.58 -14.02
N VAL A 296 1.09 16.68 -13.53
CA VAL A 296 0.78 16.51 -12.11
C VAL A 296 0.99 15.06 -11.67
N GLY A 297 0.59 14.07 -12.48
CA GLY A 297 0.80 12.65 -12.20
C GLY A 297 2.28 12.29 -12.00
N PHE A 298 3.16 12.77 -12.88
CA PHE A 298 4.61 12.52 -12.79
C PHE A 298 5.30 13.33 -11.67
N ARG A 299 4.76 14.48 -11.28
CA ARG A 299 5.39 15.38 -10.29
C ARG A 299 4.75 15.33 -8.90
N GLY A 300 3.56 14.77 -8.76
CA GLY A 300 2.72 14.84 -7.57
C GLY A 300 3.44 14.34 -6.31
N ASN A 301 4.05 13.15 -6.39
CA ASN A 301 4.83 12.59 -5.28
C ASN A 301 6.00 13.50 -4.86
N LYS A 302 6.75 14.03 -5.82
CA LYS A 302 7.88 14.94 -5.56
C LYS A 302 7.41 16.26 -4.95
N MET A 303 6.32 16.82 -5.46
CA MET A 303 5.71 18.04 -4.92
C MET A 303 5.26 17.84 -3.48
N TYR A 304 4.62 16.71 -3.20
CA TYR A 304 4.14 16.36 -1.87
C TYR A 304 5.29 16.12 -0.88
N MET A 305 6.31 15.36 -1.27
CA MET A 305 7.50 15.17 -0.44
C MET A 305 8.15 16.51 -0.06
N ARG A 306 8.33 17.41 -1.05
CA ARG A 306 8.87 18.75 -0.81
C ARG A 306 7.96 19.61 0.06
N HIS A 307 6.64 19.43 -0.03
CA HIS A 307 5.68 20.09 0.84
C HIS A 307 5.86 19.62 2.28
N CYS A 308 5.91 18.31 2.53
CA CYS A 308 6.16 17.74 3.85
C CYS A 308 7.47 18.27 4.46
N ILE A 309 8.58 18.20 3.71
CA ILE A 309 9.89 18.68 4.17
C ILE A 309 9.84 20.17 4.55
N ARG A 310 9.25 21.01 3.69
CA ARG A 310 9.12 22.46 3.96
C ARG A 310 8.26 22.74 5.18
N THR A 311 7.16 22.00 5.36
CA THR A 311 6.27 22.17 6.50
C THR A 311 6.95 21.73 7.80
N VAL A 312 7.67 20.60 7.82
CA VAL A 312 8.43 20.16 9.00
C VAL A 312 9.49 21.19 9.37
N ARG A 313 10.31 21.63 8.41
CA ARG A 313 11.35 22.64 8.66
C ARG A 313 10.77 23.92 9.25
N LYS A 314 9.65 24.40 8.71
CA LYS A 314 8.97 25.57 9.25
C LYS A 314 8.55 25.34 10.69
N VAL A 315 7.87 24.24 10.99
CA VAL A 315 7.40 23.95 12.36
C VAL A 315 8.57 23.86 13.34
N LYS A 316 9.67 23.19 12.96
CA LYS A 316 10.87 23.12 13.80
C LYS A 316 11.57 24.48 13.97
N ALA A 317 11.60 25.32 12.94
CA ALA A 317 12.23 26.64 12.98
C ALA A 317 11.41 27.68 13.74
N THR A 318 10.08 27.56 13.77
CA THR A 318 9.21 28.50 14.50
C THR A 318 9.32 28.31 16.01
N GLY A 319 9.90 27.20 16.49
CA GLY A 319 10.24 26.99 17.90
C GLY A 319 9.08 27.30 18.84
N ASN A 320 8.07 26.44 18.90
CA ASN A 320 6.97 26.66 19.84
C ASN A 320 7.30 26.07 21.22
N ASP A 321 6.83 26.77 22.26
CA ASP A 321 6.82 26.44 23.69
C ASP A 321 5.99 25.17 24.05
N GLY A 322 5.84 24.23 23.11
CA GLY A 322 5.14 22.96 23.26
C GLY A 322 5.65 21.91 22.26
N ASP A 323 5.33 20.63 22.48
CA ASP A 323 5.87 19.51 21.70
C ASP A 323 5.68 19.72 20.17
N PRO A 324 6.77 19.86 19.38
CA PRO A 324 6.72 20.00 17.92
C PRO A 324 5.88 18.92 17.23
N ASN A 325 5.78 17.74 17.85
CA ASN A 325 4.98 16.63 17.35
C ASN A 325 3.49 16.94 17.31
N ASN A 326 2.95 17.62 18.33
CA ASN A 326 1.54 18.01 18.39
C ASN A 326 1.18 19.00 17.27
N THR A 327 2.10 19.91 16.95
CA THR A 327 1.90 20.88 15.86
C THR A 327 1.96 20.22 14.48
N LEU A 328 2.87 19.25 14.28
CA LEU A 328 2.92 18.46 13.06
C LEU A 328 1.66 17.62 12.88
N ASP A 329 1.16 17.03 13.97
CA ASP A 329 -0.07 16.26 13.92
C ASP A 329 -1.29 17.14 13.61
N ALA A 330 -1.40 18.36 14.14
CA ALA A 330 -2.49 19.27 13.78
C ALA A 330 -2.45 19.69 12.29
N ARG A 331 -1.24 19.88 11.74
CA ARG A 331 -1.07 20.32 10.34
C ARG A 331 -1.15 19.18 9.32
N GLY A 332 -0.94 17.93 9.74
CA GLY A 332 -0.95 16.74 8.89
C GLY A 332 -2.32 16.27 8.43
N GLY A 333 -2.35 15.14 7.74
CA GLY A 333 -3.56 14.50 7.24
C GLY A 333 -4.14 15.18 6.00
N VAL A 334 -5.45 15.07 5.84
CA VAL A 334 -6.16 15.49 4.62
C VAL A 334 -7.28 16.47 4.94
N ASN A 335 -7.75 17.18 3.92
CA ASN A 335 -8.92 18.04 4.00
C ASN A 335 -10.05 17.45 3.14
N THR A 336 -10.92 16.66 3.77
CA THR A 336 -12.08 16.02 3.13
C THR A 336 -13.14 17.04 2.70
N SER A 337 -13.32 18.13 3.46
CA SER A 337 -14.30 19.18 3.15
C SER A 337 -14.02 19.84 1.79
N ILE A 338 -12.76 20.09 1.46
CA ILE A 338 -12.40 20.64 0.14
C ILE A 338 -12.71 19.64 -0.97
N ALA A 339 -12.47 18.34 -0.75
CA ALA A 339 -12.80 17.33 -1.75
C ALA A 339 -14.32 17.30 -2.05
N VAL A 340 -15.15 17.37 -1.00
CA VAL A 340 -16.61 17.46 -1.14
C VAL A 340 -17.03 18.75 -1.85
N CYS A 341 -16.45 19.89 -1.46
CA CYS A 341 -16.73 21.18 -2.10
C CYS A 341 -16.42 21.16 -3.60
N LEU A 342 -15.26 20.64 -4.00
CA LEU A 342 -14.90 20.53 -5.42
C LEU A 342 -15.82 19.59 -6.20
N PHE A 343 -16.28 18.50 -5.58
CA PHE A 343 -17.25 17.60 -6.19
C PHE A 343 -18.60 18.30 -6.43
N VAL A 344 -19.08 19.07 -5.46
CA VAL A 344 -20.31 19.87 -5.61
C VAL A 344 -20.14 20.91 -6.71
N CYS A 345 -19.02 21.65 -6.74
CA CYS A 345 -18.75 22.62 -7.81
C CYS A 345 -18.73 21.96 -9.20
N TYR A 346 -18.12 20.77 -9.32
CA TYR A 346 -18.15 20.00 -10.57
C TYR A 346 -19.57 19.63 -10.99
N MET A 347 -20.38 19.11 -10.05
CA MET A 347 -21.77 18.74 -10.33
C MET A 347 -22.61 19.94 -10.77
N LEU A 348 -22.44 21.10 -10.15
CA LEU A 348 -23.15 22.32 -10.54
C LEU A 348 -22.83 22.74 -11.98
N ILE A 349 -21.57 22.63 -12.41
CA ILE A 349 -21.16 23.08 -13.75
C ILE A 349 -21.59 22.12 -14.84
N VAL A 350 -21.43 20.81 -14.62
CA VAL A 350 -21.90 19.80 -15.58
C VAL A 350 -23.39 19.93 -15.82
N ASN A 351 -24.15 20.27 -14.78
CA ASN A 351 -25.59 20.42 -14.88
C ASN A 351 -26.03 21.84 -15.23
N LEU A 352 -25.16 22.86 -15.19
CA LEU A 352 -25.48 24.26 -15.53
C LEU A 352 -26.32 24.41 -16.81
N PRO A 353 -26.03 23.66 -17.91
CA PRO A 353 -26.80 23.74 -19.15
C PRO A 353 -28.23 23.19 -19.05
N LEU A 354 -28.59 22.45 -17.99
CA LEU A 354 -29.98 22.05 -17.73
C LEU A 354 -30.79 23.16 -17.07
N TRP A 355 -30.14 24.19 -16.54
CA TRP A 355 -30.75 25.29 -15.79
C TRP A 355 -30.71 26.63 -16.53
N LEU A 356 -30.03 26.68 -17.68
CA LEU A 356 -29.97 27.80 -18.63
C LEU A 356 -30.78 27.42 -19.86
#